data_AF-A0A6A5YYU1-F1
#
_entry.id   AF-A0A6A5YYU1-F1
#
_cell.length_a   1.000
_cell.length_b   1.000
_cell.length_c   1.000
_cell.angle_alpha   90.00
_cell.angle_beta   90.00
_cell.angle_gamma   90.00
#
_symmetry.space_group_name_H-M   'P 1'
#
loop_
_entity.id
_entity.type
_entity.pdbx_description
1 polymer ?
#
loop_
_entity_poly.entity_id
_entity_poly.type
_entity_poly.pdbx_seq_one_letter_code
_entity_poly.pdbx_strand_id
1 'polypeptide(L)' 'IQFIQRQRVLALWRQILRSTASIPDASTKKDMRQFARAEFEQHRHITDLGHIRYLISHGRTQFDSLRNTLIHSGIMV' A
#
# COMPACT_ATOMS: atom_id res chain seq x y z
N ILE A 1 -19.42 -8.28 10.40
CA ILE A 1 -18.69 -6.99 10.26
C ILE A 1 -17.27 -7.15 9.68
N GLN A 2 -16.55 -8.25 9.96
CA GLN A 2 -15.22 -8.58 9.41
C GLN A 2 -15.09 -8.46 7.86
N PHE A 3 -16.13 -8.80 7.10
CA PHE A 3 -16.10 -8.80 5.63
C PHE A 3 -15.76 -7.44 5.01
N ILE A 4 -16.35 -6.34 5.50
CA ILE A 4 -16.15 -5.00 4.95
C ILE A 4 -14.70 -4.54 5.14
N GLN A 5 -14.10 -4.82 6.30
CA GLN A 5 -12.70 -4.45 6.54
C GLN A 5 -11.75 -5.26 5.65
N ARG A 6 -12.01 -6.57 5.47
CA ARG A 6 -11.25 -7.40 4.52
C ARG A 6 -11.33 -6.85 3.09
N GLN A 7 -12.50 -6.40 2.64
CA GLN A 7 -12.64 -5.75 1.33
C GLN A 7 -11.83 -4.46 1.23
N ARG A 8 -11.80 -3.63 2.28
CA ARG A 8 -11.02 -2.39 2.32
C ARG A 8 -9.51 -2.65 2.29
N VAL A 9 -9.02 -3.64 3.05
CA VAL A 9 -7.61 -4.06 3.02
C VAL A 9 -7.23 -4.53 1.61
N LEU A 10 -8.05 -5.38 0.98
CA LEU A 10 -7.81 -5.85 -0.38
C LEU A 10 -7.88 -4.73 -1.42
N ALA A 11 -8.76 -3.74 -1.24
CA ALA A 11 -8.85 -2.59 -2.12
C ALA A 11 -7.56 -1.75 -2.06
N LEU A 12 -7.05 -1.48 -0.85
CA LEU A 12 -5.78 -0.77 -0.66
C LEU A 12 -4.62 -1.55 -1.29
N TRP A 13 -4.53 -2.85 -1.04
CA TRP A 13 -3.51 -3.72 -1.65
C TRP A 13 -3.50 -3.62 -3.19
N ARG A 14 -4.68 -3.74 -3.82
CA ARG A 14 -4.79 -3.65 -5.29
C ARG A 14 -4.43 -2.25 -5.81
N GLN A 15 -4.77 -1.19 -5.08
CA GLN A 15 -4.38 0.18 -5.45
C GLN A 15 -2.85 0.33 -5.47
N ILE A 16 -2.17 -0.14 -4.44
CA ILE A 16 -0.70 -0.11 -4.35
C ILE A 16 -0.08 -0.92 -5.49
N LEU A 17 -0.57 -2.12 -5.76
CA LEU A 17 -0.06 -2.95 -6.86
C LEU A 17 -0.22 -2.30 -8.24
N ARG A 18 -1.36 -1.65 -8.49
CA ARG A 18 -1.61 -0.95 -9.76
C ARG A 18 -0.67 0.24 -9.92
N SER A 19 -0.53 1.06 -8.89
CA SER A 19 0.32 2.24 -8.97
C SER A 19 1.81 1.87 -9.06
N THR A 20 2.27 0.85 -8.34
CA THR A 20 3.65 0.35 -8.49
C THR A 20 3.91 -0.26 -9.87
N ALA A 21 2.88 -0.74 -10.58
CA ALA A 21 3.05 -1.23 -11.95
C ALA A 21 3.46 -0.13 -12.93
N SER A 22 3.05 1.13 -12.68
CA SER A 22 3.38 2.30 -13.51
C SER A 22 4.83 2.81 -13.35
N ILE A 23 5.57 2.33 -12.35
CA ILE A 23 6.99 2.70 -12.17
C ILE A 23 7.81 2.12 -13.34
N PRO A 24 8.54 2.89 -14.15
CA PRO A 24 9.36 2.35 -15.24
C PRO A 24 10.58 1.59 -14.72
N ASP A 25 11.24 2.11 -13.68
CA ASP A 25 12.43 1.49 -13.10
C ASP A 25 12.09 0.17 -12.39
N ALA A 26 12.75 -0.92 -12.83
CA ALA A 26 12.46 -2.26 -12.36
C ALA A 26 12.91 -2.48 -10.91
N SER A 27 14.02 -1.86 -10.49
CA SER A 27 14.51 -1.97 -9.11
C SER A 27 13.55 -1.30 -8.15
N THR A 28 13.23 -0.03 -8.40
CA THR A 28 12.28 0.76 -7.61
C THR A 28 10.91 0.09 -7.56
N LYS A 29 10.41 -0.43 -8.68
CA LYS A 29 9.16 -1.21 -8.72
C LYS A 29 9.21 -2.42 -7.79
N LYS A 30 10.30 -3.18 -7.81
CA LYS A 30 10.49 -4.37 -6.98
C LYS A 30 10.54 -3.99 -5.51
N ASP A 31 11.32 -2.97 -5.16
CA ASP A 31 11.52 -2.51 -3.80
C ASP A 31 10.21 -2.01 -3.19
N MET A 32 9.43 -1.22 -3.95
CA MET A 32 8.13 -0.72 -3.49
C MET A 32 7.11 -1.84 -3.29
N ARG A 33 7.10 -2.86 -4.16
CA ARG A 33 6.23 -4.02 -4.00
C ARG A 33 6.62 -4.89 -2.81
N GLN A 34 7.92 -5.08 -2.60
CA GLN A 34 8.43 -5.85 -1.47
C GLN A 34 8.13 -5.14 -0.15
N PHE A 35 8.35 -3.83 -0.08
CA PHE A 35 8.01 -3.01 1.08
C PHE A 35 6.51 -3.12 1.42
N ALA A 36 5.64 -2.87 0.44
CA ALA A 36 4.20 -2.99 0.63
C ALA A 36 3.80 -4.40 1.08
N ARG A 37 4.38 -5.46 0.49
CA ARG A 37 4.08 -6.83 0.90
C ARG A 37 4.49 -7.10 2.35
N ALA A 38 5.68 -6.66 2.76
CA ALA A 38 6.17 -6.83 4.12
C ALA A 38 5.25 -6.15 5.13
N GLU A 39 4.78 -4.94 4.82
CA GLU A 39 3.88 -4.18 5.70
C GLU A 39 2.51 -4.86 5.87
N PHE A 40 1.97 -5.47 4.82
CA PHE A 40 0.72 -6.25 4.93
C PHE A 40 0.92 -7.56 5.69
N GLU A 41 2.04 -8.28 5.47
CA GLU A 41 2.33 -9.53 6.19
C GLU A 41 2.57 -9.29 7.69
N GLN A 42 3.29 -8.21 8.05
CA GLN A 42 3.54 -7.83 9.45
C GLN A 42 2.24 -7.68 10.24
N HIS A 43 1.18 -7.18 9.61
CA HIS A 43 -0.09 -6.86 10.26
C HIS A 43 -1.19 -7.89 9.99
N ARG A 44 -0.88 -9.01 9.31
CA ARG A 44 -1.86 -10.03 8.86
C ARG A 44 -2.66 -10.67 10.01
N HIS A 45 -2.09 -10.69 11.22
CA HIS A 45 -2.69 -11.33 12.40
C HIS A 45 -3.51 -10.37 13.26
N ILE A 46 -3.62 -9.09 12.89
CA ILE A 46 -4.40 -8.11 13.63
C ILE A 46 -5.89 -8.36 13.41
N THR A 47 -6.63 -8.53 14.51
CA THR A 47 -8.07 -8.77 14.50
C THR A 47 -8.88 -7.60 15.05
N ASP A 48 -8.23 -6.64 15.72
CA ASP A 48 -8.88 -5.45 16.25
C ASP A 48 -9.34 -4.52 15.11
N LEU A 49 -10.65 -4.23 15.10
CA LEU A 49 -11.26 -3.44 14.03
C LEU A 49 -10.82 -1.98 14.06
N GLY A 50 -10.52 -1.41 15.23
CA GLY A 50 -10.00 -0.05 15.36
C GLY A 50 -8.64 0.07 14.72
N HIS A 51 -7.75 -0.86 15.05
CA HIS A 51 -6.40 -0.95 14.55
C HIS A 51 -6.37 -1.22 13.05
N ILE A 52 -7.20 -2.13 12.52
CA ILE A 52 -7.30 -2.36 11.07
C ILE A 52 -7.69 -1.06 10.33
N ARG A 53 -8.68 -0.31 10.84
CA ARG A 53 -9.07 0.98 10.24
C ARG A 53 -7.94 1.99 10.26
N TYR A 54 -7.22 2.08 11.38
CA TYR A 54 -6.05 2.92 11.50
C TYR A 54 -4.98 2.54 10.47
N LEU A 55 -4.63 1.26 10.36
CA LEU A 55 -3.62 0.77 9.41
C LEU A 55 -4.00 1.03 7.95
N ILE A 56 -5.29 0.91 7.60
CA ILE A 56 -5.77 1.26 6.25
C ILE A 56 -5.56 2.75 5.98
N SER A 57 -5.97 3.63 6.91
CA SER A 57 -5.81 5.08 6.75
C SER A 57 -4.34 5.47 6.69
N HIS A 58 -3.54 4.97 7.63
CA HIS A 58 -2.10 5.20 7.73
C HIS A 58 -1.36 4.72 6.48
N GLY A 59 -1.60 3.47 6.05
CA GLY A 59 -1.00 2.91 4.85
C GLY A 59 -1.38 3.70 3.59
N ARG A 60 -2.60 4.23 3.51
CA ARG A 60 -3.01 5.09 2.39
C ARG A 60 -2.28 6.43 2.38
N THR A 61 -2.15 7.09 3.53
CA THR A 61 -1.39 8.33 3.65
C THR A 61 0.08 8.13 3.29
N GLN A 62 0.73 7.10 3.84
CA GLN A 62 2.11 6.76 3.50
C GLN A 62 2.28 6.51 2.00
N PHE A 63 1.36 5.73 1.41
CA PHE A 63 1.40 5.41 -0.01
C PHE A 63 1.20 6.64 -0.89
N ASP A 64 0.23 7.50 -0.58
CA ASP A 64 -0.01 8.73 -1.33
C ASP A 64 1.19 9.70 -1.25
N SER A 65 1.83 9.82 -0.08
CA SER A 65 3.06 10.62 0.08
C SER A 65 4.22 10.08 -0.75
N LEU A 66 4.50 8.77 -0.66
CA LEU A 66 5.53 8.10 -1.44
C LEU A 66 5.29 8.28 -2.95
N ARG A 67 4.05 8.05 -3.39
CA ARG A 67 3.64 8.23 -4.78
C ARG A 67 3.92 9.65 -5.26
N ASN A 68 3.56 10.65 -4.46
CA ASN A 68 3.83 12.05 -4.79
C ASN A 68 5.34 12.29 -4.89
N THR A 69 6.16 11.80 -3.97
CA THR A 69 7.63 11.91 -4.07
C THR A 69 8.16 11.31 -5.37
N LEU A 70 7.68 10.12 -5.74
CA LEU A 70 8.10 9.45 -6.98
C LEU A 70 7.70 10.25 -8.24
N ILE A 71 6.51 10.86 -8.26
CA ILE A 71 6.07 11.73 -9.36
C ILE A 71 6.96 12.97 -9.46
N HIS A 72 7.21 13.66 -8.35
CA HIS A 72 8.05 14.87 -8.34
C HIS A 72 9.51 14.58 -8.73
N SER A 73 9.99 13.35 -8.46
CA SER A 73 11.33 12.91 -8.89
C SER A 73 11.41 12.48 -10.37
N GLY A 74 10.30 12.46 -11.11
CA GLY A 74 10.25 12.00 -12.50
C GLY A 74 10.35 10.48 -12.69
N ILE A 75 10.32 9.71 -11.60
CA ILE A 75 10.43 8.25 -11.60
C ILE A 75 9.08 7.60 -11.90
N MET A 76 7.95 8.30 -11.69
CA MET A 76 6.63 7.78 -11.99
C MET A 76 5.82 8.83 -12.76
N VAL A 77 5.12 8.39 -13.82
CA VAL A 77 4.28 9.23 -14.69
C VAL A 77 2.81 8.90 -14.46
#